data_AF-A0AAE7FI66-F1
#
_entry.id   AF-A0AAE7FI66-F1
#
_cell.length_a   1.000
_cell.length_b   1.000
_cell.length_c   1.000
_cell.angle_alpha   90.00
_cell.angle_beta   90.00
_cell.angle_gamma   90.00
#
_symmetry.space_group_name_H-M   'P 1'
#
loop_
_entity.id
_entity.type
_entity.pdbx_description
1 polymer ?
#
loop_
_entity_poly.entity_id
_entity_poly.type
_entity_poly.pdbx_seq_one_letter_code
_entity_poly.pdbx_strand_id
1 'polypeptide(L)'
;MTPSVRLPGICCCTAHITPEDNRRLAQALSPATAGEHSWIHDTGYGYFIRLNARLHPVKELKRMGLSKDCRRLVTTLMQRYGIHILHLDADGDLLPGFATFEW
;
A
#
# COMPACT_ATOMS: atom_id res chain seq x y z
N MET A 1 20.57 23.67 9.87
CA MET A 1 19.82 22.46 10.30
C MET A 1 20.28 21.30 9.45
N THR A 2 20.72 20.20 10.05
CA THR A 2 21.08 18.98 9.33
C THR A 2 19.79 18.31 8.83
N PRO A 3 19.68 17.91 7.56
CA PRO A 3 18.47 17.25 7.07
C PRO A 3 18.25 15.93 7.82
N SER A 4 17.01 15.68 8.25
CA SER A 4 16.61 14.38 8.79
C SER A 4 16.41 13.41 7.63
N VAL A 5 17.26 12.38 7.55
CA VAL A 5 17.24 11.38 6.48
C VAL A 5 16.55 10.11 6.98
N ARG A 6 15.23 10.13 7.09
CA ARG A 6 14.45 8.91 7.41
C ARG A 6 13.14 8.88 6.64
N LEU A 7 13.01 7.88 5.77
CA LEU A 7 11.76 7.53 5.12
C LEU A 7 11.50 6.03 5.35
N PRO A 8 10.96 5.65 6.52
CA PRO A 8 10.76 4.26 6.88
C PRO A 8 9.76 3.61 5.92
N GLY A 9 10.11 2.43 5.41
CA GLY A 9 9.25 1.64 4.55
C GLY A 9 9.34 0.16 4.87
N ILE A 10 8.31 -0.58 4.48
CA ILE A 10 8.28 -2.05 4.54
C ILE A 10 7.94 -2.57 3.16
N CYS A 11 8.67 -3.61 2.74
CA CYS A 11 8.33 -4.44 1.58
C CYS A 11 7.62 -5.70 2.08
N CYS A 12 6.53 -6.08 1.41
CA CYS A 12 5.84 -7.34 1.67
C CYS A 12 5.12 -7.85 0.43
N CYS A 13 4.77 -9.12 0.45
CA CYS A 13 4.16 -9.80 -0.68
C CYS A 13 2.83 -9.17 -1.12
N THR A 14 2.57 -9.09 -2.43
CA THR A 14 1.24 -8.79 -2.97
C THR A 14 0.18 -9.82 -2.56
N ALA A 15 0.57 -11.02 -2.13
CA ALA A 15 -0.35 -12.00 -1.55
C ALA A 15 -1.14 -11.47 -0.34
N HIS A 16 -0.70 -10.39 0.31
CA HIS A 16 -1.44 -9.76 1.42
C HIS A 16 -2.64 -8.90 1.00
N ILE A 17 -2.85 -8.70 -0.30
CA ILE A 17 -4.03 -8.02 -0.83
C ILE A 17 -4.90 -9.00 -1.60
N THR A 18 -6.21 -8.77 -1.60
CA THR A 18 -7.14 -9.63 -2.33
C THR A 18 -7.02 -9.41 -3.85
N PRO A 19 -7.49 -10.35 -4.69
CA PRO A 19 -7.48 -10.14 -6.15
C PRO A 19 -8.28 -8.89 -6.56
N GLU A 20 -9.34 -8.58 -5.82
CA GLU A 20 -10.15 -7.39 -6.04
C GLU A 20 -9.45 -6.10 -5.59
N ASP A 21 -8.67 -6.14 -4.50
CA ASP A 21 -7.81 -5.01 -4.12
C ASP A 21 -6.77 -4.74 -5.21
N ASN A 22 -6.17 -5.79 -5.77
CA ASN A 22 -5.22 -5.67 -6.88
C ASN A 22 -5.86 -4.97 -8.09
N ARG A 23 -7.07 -5.36 -8.49
CA ARG A 23 -7.80 -4.68 -9.58
C ARG A 23 -8.06 -3.21 -9.28
N ARG A 24 -8.42 -2.86 -8.05
CA ARG A 24 -8.67 -1.47 -7.64
C ARG A 24 -7.40 -0.63 -7.66
N LEU A 25 -6.28 -1.18 -7.20
CA LEU A 25 -4.97 -0.53 -7.26
C LEU A 25 -4.53 -0.33 -8.71
N ALA A 26 -4.69 -1.33 -9.57
CA ALA A 26 -4.43 -1.20 -11.01
C ALA A 26 -5.34 -0.13 -11.66
N GLN A 27 -6.62 -0.09 -11.31
CA GLN A 27 -7.57 0.91 -11.81
C GLN A 27 -7.20 2.34 -11.36
N ALA A 28 -6.73 2.50 -10.12
CA ALA A 28 -6.27 3.77 -9.57
C ALA A 28 -5.09 4.37 -10.36
N LEU A 29 -4.33 3.53 -11.06
CA LEU A 29 -3.21 3.91 -11.92
C LEU A 29 -3.62 4.18 -13.38
N SER A 30 -4.90 4.01 -13.71
CA SER A 30 -5.40 4.23 -15.07
C SER A 30 -5.34 5.72 -15.46
N PRO A 31 -5.24 6.05 -16.77
CA PRO A 31 -5.27 7.43 -17.23
C PRO A 31 -6.54 8.20 -16.82
N ALA A 32 -7.65 7.51 -16.60
CA ALA A 32 -8.92 8.10 -16.20
C ALA A 32 -8.89 8.69 -14.77
N THR A 33 -8.02 8.17 -13.91
CA THR A 33 -7.84 8.60 -12.51
C THR A 33 -6.51 9.33 -12.29
N ALA A 34 -5.90 9.83 -13.37
CA ALA A 34 -4.61 10.49 -13.33
C ALA A 34 -4.62 11.66 -12.32
N GLY A 35 -3.65 11.64 -11.39
CA GLY A 35 -3.47 12.67 -10.36
C GLY A 35 -4.21 12.41 -9.04
N GLU A 36 -5.38 11.77 -9.06
CA GLU A 36 -6.18 11.46 -7.85
C GLU A 36 -5.42 10.53 -6.90
N HIS A 37 -4.76 9.53 -7.48
CA HIS A 37 -3.98 8.52 -6.77
C HIS A 37 -2.47 8.69 -6.96
N SER A 38 -1.99 9.93 -7.09
CA SER A 38 -0.56 10.29 -7.23
C SER A 38 0.39 9.82 -6.10
N TRP A 39 -0.15 9.17 -5.08
CA TRP A 39 0.54 8.57 -3.94
C TRP A 39 0.66 7.04 -4.05
N ILE A 40 0.14 6.46 -5.13
CA ILE A 40 0.26 5.05 -5.49
C ILE A 40 1.04 5.00 -6.81
N HIS A 41 2.00 4.10 -6.90
CA HIS A 41 2.87 3.97 -8.06
C HIS A 41 2.98 2.49 -8.42
N ASP A 42 2.91 2.21 -9.71
CA ASP A 42 3.24 0.89 -10.26
C ASP A 42 4.74 0.64 -10.16
N THR A 43 5.13 -0.59 -9.84
CA THR A 43 6.53 -1.04 -9.91
C THR A 43 6.77 -2.01 -11.06
N GLY A 44 5.72 -2.36 -11.81
CA GLY A 44 5.73 -3.43 -12.82
C GLY A 44 5.56 -4.83 -12.21
N TYR A 45 5.75 -4.96 -10.89
CA TYR A 45 5.69 -6.22 -10.16
C TYR A 45 4.88 -6.11 -8.85
N GLY A 46 4.12 -5.02 -8.72
CA GLY A 46 3.39 -4.65 -7.51
C GLY A 46 3.17 -3.14 -7.41
N TYR A 47 3.18 -2.61 -6.19
CA TYR A 47 2.80 -1.21 -5.90
C TYR A 47 3.67 -0.56 -4.83
N PHE A 48 4.06 0.69 -5.07
CA PHE A 48 4.52 1.60 -4.02
C PHE A 48 3.38 2.49 -3.55
N ILE A 49 3.10 2.50 -2.25
CA ILE A 49 2.08 3.35 -1.63
C ILE A 49 2.76 4.31 -0.65
N ARG A 50 2.73 5.60 -0.98
CA ARG A 50 3.25 6.70 -0.17
C ARG A 50 2.21 7.13 0.87
N LEU A 51 2.17 6.42 1.99
CA LEU A 51 1.22 6.65 3.08
C LEU A 51 1.33 8.08 3.65
N ASN A 52 2.52 8.66 3.66
CA ASN A 52 2.76 10.02 4.13
C ASN A 52 2.30 11.13 3.17
N ALA A 53 1.88 10.80 1.95
CA ALA A 53 1.34 11.77 0.98
C ALA A 53 -0.17 12.04 1.16
N ARG A 54 -0.79 11.43 2.18
CA ARG A 54 -2.19 11.63 2.56
C ARG A 54 -2.30 11.85 4.07
N LEU A 55 -3.21 12.74 4.49
CA LEU A 55 -3.46 12.98 5.92
C LEU A 55 -4.10 11.77 6.61
N HIS A 56 -4.95 11.04 5.87
CA HIS A 56 -5.68 9.88 6.37
C HIS A 56 -5.60 8.69 5.37
N PRO A 57 -4.42 8.09 5.14
CA PRO A 57 -4.22 7.12 4.06
C PRO A 57 -5.17 5.92 4.17
N VAL A 58 -5.40 5.38 5.37
CA VAL A 58 -6.34 4.25 5.58
C VAL A 58 -7.78 4.60 5.22
N LYS A 59 -8.20 5.86 5.44
CA LYS A 59 -9.54 6.34 5.05
C LYS A 59 -9.64 6.45 3.53
N GLU A 60 -8.61 6.95 2.87
CA GLU A 60 -8.53 7.00 1.40
C GLU A 60 -8.58 5.58 0.80
N LEU A 61 -7.82 4.62 1.32
CA LEU A 61 -7.91 3.21 0.91
C LEU A 61 -9.32 2.65 1.08
N LYS A 62 -10.05 3.04 2.14
CA LYS A 62 -11.46 2.65 2.33
C LYS A 62 -12.37 3.25 1.25
N ARG A 63 -12.16 4.52 0.87
CA ARG A 63 -12.93 5.20 -0.18
C ARG A 63 -12.67 4.58 -1.56
N MET A 64 -11.44 4.14 -1.81
CA MET A 64 -11.07 3.35 -2.99
C MET A 64 -11.70 1.95 -3.02
N GLY A 65 -12.35 1.53 -1.93
CA GLY A 65 -12.99 0.22 -1.83
C GLY A 65 -12.06 -0.90 -1.41
N LEU A 66 -10.85 -0.62 -0.90
CA LEU A 66 -9.96 -1.70 -0.46
C LEU A 66 -10.52 -2.47 0.74
N SER A 67 -10.23 -3.76 0.74
CA SER A 67 -10.70 -4.76 1.70
C SER A 67 -10.35 -4.39 3.15
N LYS A 68 -11.05 -5.03 4.09
CA LYS A 68 -10.73 -4.87 5.51
C LYS A 68 -9.32 -5.39 5.82
N ASP A 69 -8.88 -6.45 5.16
CA ASP A 69 -7.57 -7.06 5.35
C ASP A 69 -6.44 -6.16 4.85
N CYS A 70 -6.55 -5.59 3.65
CA CYS A 70 -5.59 -4.61 3.13
C CYS A 70 -5.50 -3.39 4.06
N ARG A 71 -6.64 -2.86 4.52
CA ARG A 71 -6.65 -1.72 5.46
C ARG A 71 -6.06 -2.08 6.81
N ARG A 72 -6.28 -3.30 7.30
CA ARG A 72 -5.69 -3.79 8.55
C ARG A 72 -4.18 -3.92 8.42
N LEU A 73 -3.67 -4.48 7.32
CA LEU A 73 -2.23 -4.52 7.00
C LEU A 73 -1.61 -3.13 7.12
N VAL A 74 -2.11 -2.17 6.35
CA VAL A 74 -1.60 -0.79 6.35
C VAL A 74 -1.67 -0.16 7.74
N THR A 75 -2.82 -0.27 8.42
CA THR A 75 -3.00 0.30 9.77
C THR A 75 -2.00 -0.27 10.76
N THR A 76 -1.83 -1.59 10.79
CA THR A 76 -0.92 -2.25 11.73
C THR A 76 0.54 -1.89 11.46
N LEU A 77 0.97 -1.88 10.19
CA LEU A 77 2.35 -1.54 9.85
C LEU A 77 2.67 -0.07 10.18
N MET A 78 1.74 0.85 9.91
CA MET A 78 1.88 2.26 10.30
C MET A 78 1.99 2.42 11.82
N GLN A 79 1.12 1.77 12.59
CA GLN A 79 1.09 1.91 14.05
C GLN A 79 2.29 1.25 14.73
N ARG A 80 2.74 0.09 14.24
CA ARG A 80 3.81 -0.69 14.88
C ARG A 80 5.20 -0.22 14.48
N TYR A 81 5.38 0.21 13.23
CA TYR A 81 6.70 0.50 12.67
C TYR A 81 6.85 1.94 12.18
N GLY A 82 5.79 2.76 12.24
CA GLY A 82 5.85 4.15 11.81
C GLY A 82 6.16 4.32 10.33
N ILE A 83 5.77 3.37 9.47
CA ILE A 83 6.10 3.40 8.05
C ILE A 83 5.44 4.58 7.32
N HIS A 84 6.17 5.14 6.38
CA HIS A 84 5.71 6.17 5.44
C HIS A 84 5.50 5.60 4.04
N ILE A 85 6.14 4.47 3.72
CA ILE A 85 6.02 3.76 2.45
C ILE A 85 5.63 2.31 2.71
N LEU A 86 4.65 1.82 1.98
CA LEU A 86 4.39 0.40 1.82
C LEU A 86 4.78 0.00 0.40
N HIS A 87 5.65 -0.99 0.26
CA HIS A 87 5.94 -1.66 -1.01
C HIS A 87 5.26 -3.02 -1.00
N LEU A 88 4.29 -3.20 -1.90
CA LEU A 88 3.69 -4.49 -2.20
C LEU A 88 4.43 -5.03 -3.41
N ASP A 89 5.17 -6.11 -3.25
CA ASP A 89 6.01 -6.71 -4.29
C ASP A 89 5.64 -8.19 -4.44
N ALA A 90 5.49 -8.73 -5.64
CA ALA A 90 5.08 -10.13 -5.79
C ALA A 90 6.10 -11.14 -5.22
N ASP A 91 7.39 -10.78 -5.16
CA ASP A 91 8.45 -11.59 -4.51
C ASP A 91 8.75 -11.10 -3.08
N GLY A 92 7.94 -10.19 -2.53
CA GLY A 92 8.11 -9.65 -1.18
C GLY A 92 7.84 -10.67 -0.08
N ASP A 93 8.29 -10.37 1.13
CA ASP A 93 8.12 -11.26 2.28
C ASP A 93 6.65 -11.42 2.70
N LEU A 94 6.27 -12.65 3.08
CA LEU A 94 5.02 -12.92 3.77
C LEU A 94 5.13 -12.53 5.24
N LEU A 95 4.39 -11.48 5.62
CA LEU A 95 4.34 -10.98 6.98
C LEU A 95 3.43 -11.86 7.86
N PRO A 96 3.94 -12.36 8.99
CA PRO A 96 3.15 -13.20 9.88
C PRO A 96 1.99 -12.43 10.52
N GLY A 97 0.84 -13.09 10.67
CA GLY A 97 -0.34 -12.53 11.32
C GLY A 97 -1.25 -11.69 10.40
N PHE A 98 -0.93 -11.63 9.10
CA PHE A 98 -1.80 -11.08 8.07
C PHE A 98 -2.35 -12.18 7.17
N ALA A 99 -3.53 -11.94 6.60
CA ALA A 99 -4.10 -12.85 5.62
C ALA A 99 -3.25 -12.89 4.34
N THR A 100 -3.30 -14.02 3.65
CA THR A 100 -2.73 -14.20 2.32
C THR A 100 -3.83 -14.70 1.39
N PHE A 101 -3.72 -14.35 0.12
CA PHE A 101 -4.69 -14.67 -0.92
C PHE A 101 -3.93 -15.14 -2.15
N GLU A 102 -4.45 -16.19 -2.79
CA GLU A 102 -3.90 -16.75 -4.03
C GLU A 102 -4.49 -16.00 -5.24
N TRP A 103 -3.64 -15.53 -6.16
CA TRP A 103 -4.02 -14.98 -7.46
C TRP A 103 -2.84 -14.77 -8.40
#